data_AF-A0A329ZFW3-F1
#
_entry.id   AF-A0A329ZFW3-F1
#
_cell.length_a   1.000
_cell.length_b   1.000
_cell.length_c   1.000
_cell.angle_alpha   90.00
_cell.angle_beta   90.00
_cell.angle_gamma   90.00
#
_symmetry.space_group_name_H-M   'P 1'
#
loop_
_entity.id
_entity.type
_entity.pdbx_description
1 polymer ?
#
loop_
_entity_poly.entity_id
_entity_poly.type
_entity_poly.pdbx_seq_one_letter_code
_entity_poly.pdbx_strand_id
1 'polypeptide(L)' 'MDTMKEVIDEVNTQQKTSEQALSDVATGQVKDLHQAAIAIGKAETSMKVMLEVRNKAINAYKEILRTQI' A
#
# COMPACT_ATOMS: atom_id res chain seq x y z
N MET A 1 -7.11 -14.65 8.09
CA MET A 1 -7.51 -13.23 8.22
C MET A 1 -6.38 -12.39 8.81
N ASP A 2 -5.54 -12.94 9.69
CA ASP A 2 -4.36 -12.24 10.23
C ASP A 2 -3.37 -11.78 9.16
N THR A 3 -3.06 -12.63 8.17
CA THR A 3 -2.15 -12.27 7.06
C THR A 3 -2.64 -11.09 6.22
N MET A 4 -3.95 -10.95 6.02
CA MET A 4 -4.48 -9.81 5.26
C MET A 4 -4.40 -8.53 6.09
N LYS A 5 -4.63 -8.62 7.40
CA LYS A 5 -4.52 -7.49 8.32
C LYS A 5 -3.07 -7.01 8.45
N GLU A 6 -2.11 -7.94 8.54
CA GLU A 6 -0.67 -7.64 8.51
C GLU A 6 -0.25 -6.92 7.22
N VAL A 7 -0.74 -7.37 6.06
CA VAL A 7 -0.44 -6.70 4.78
C VAL A 7 -1.01 -5.28 4.75
N ILE A 8 -2.20 -5.06 5.29
CA ILE A 8 -2.78 -3.72 5.41
C ILE A 8 -1.94 -2.83 6.33
N ASP A 9 -1.51 -3.36 7.48
CA ASP A 9 -0.70 -2.61 8.45
C ASP A 9 0.70 -2.29 7.89
N GLU A 10 1.29 -3.20 7.11
CA GLU A 10 2.56 -2.98 6.43
C GLU A 10 2.44 -1.90 5.34
N VAL A 11 1.40 -1.93 4.51
CA VAL A 11 1.15 -0.91 3.49
C VAL A 11 0.94 0.45 4.14
N ASN A 12 0.15 0.53 5.21
CA ASN A 12 -0.09 1.77 5.97
C ASN A 12 1.22 2.33 6.56
N THR A 13 2.07 1.46 7.10
CA THR A 13 3.39 1.85 7.61
C THR A 13 4.26 2.40 6.49
N GLN A 14 4.35 1.71 5.35
CA GLN A 14 5.12 2.17 4.19
C GLN A 14 4.61 3.51 3.65
N GLN A 15 3.29 3.70 3.62
CA GLN A 15 2.67 4.95 3.16
C GLN A 15 3.07 6.14 4.04
N LYS A 16 3.01 5.99 5.37
CA LYS A 16 3.48 7.02 6.31
C LYS A 16 4.97 7.33 6.15
N THR A 17 5.80 6.29 5.96
CA THR A 17 7.24 6.48 5.72
C THR A 17 7.49 7.25 4.41
N SER A 18 6.75 6.96 3.35
CA SER A 18 6.86 7.68 2.08
C SER A 18 6.38 9.13 2.17
N GLU A 19 5.31 9.40 2.92
CA GLU A 19 4.84 10.77 3.17
C GLU A 19 5.89 11.61 3.89
N GLN A 20 6.54 11.04 4.91
CA GLN A 20 7.65 11.69 5.59
C GLN A 20 8.83 11.94 4.65
N ALA A 21 9.23 10.93 3.87
CA ALA A 21 10.32 11.06 2.90
C ALA A 21 10.01 12.13 1.84
N LEU A 22 8.77 12.22 1.37
CA LEU A 22 8.32 13.24 0.42
C LEU A 22 8.40 14.65 1.03
N SER A 23 8.01 14.79 2.31
CA SER A 23 8.10 16.04 3.06
C SER A 23 9.56 16.48 3.24
N ASP A 24 10.43 15.56 3.60
CA ASP A 24 11.86 15.84 3.82
C ASP A 24 12.58 16.17 2.50
N VAL A 25 12.16 15.57 1.37
CA VAL A 25 12.61 15.94 0.02
C VAL A 25 12.16 17.35 -0.32
N ALA A 26 10.87 17.67 -0.14
CA ALA A 26 10.30 18.96 -0.50
C ALA A 26 10.90 20.13 0.31
N THR A 27 11.30 19.87 1.56
CA THR A 27 11.93 20.85 2.45
C THR A 27 13.46 20.92 2.30
N GLY A 28 14.06 20.07 1.47
CA GLY A 28 15.51 20.00 1.28
C GLY A 28 16.28 19.39 2.46
N GLN A 29 15.59 18.74 3.40
CA GLN A 29 16.19 18.08 4.56
C GLN A 29 16.74 16.69 4.23
N VAL A 30 16.31 16.10 3.11
CA VAL A 30 16.84 14.82 2.62
C VAL A 30 18.24 14.99 2.02
N LYS A 31 19.23 14.39 2.66
CA LYS A 31 20.60 14.25 2.14
C LYS A 31 20.72 13.22 1.01
N ASP A 32 19.78 12.29 0.92
CA ASP A 32 19.79 11.19 -0.05
C ASP A 32 18.44 11.06 -0.76
N LEU A 33 18.28 11.84 -1.82
CA LEU A 33 17.10 11.85 -2.68
C LEU A 33 16.80 10.46 -3.29
N HIS A 34 17.84 9.64 -3.47
CA HIS A 34 17.71 8.31 -4.07
C HIS A 34 17.01 7.34 -3.11
N GLN A 35 17.34 7.39 -1.81
CA GLN A 35 16.65 6.59 -0.80
C GLN A 35 15.19 7.01 -0.62
N ALA A 36 14.90 8.31 -0.66
CA ALA A 36 13.52 8.81 -0.60
C ALA A 36 12.70 8.33 -1.81
N ALA A 37 13.27 8.39 -3.02
CA ALA A 37 12.63 7.88 -4.23
C ALA A 37 12.35 6.37 -4.16
N ILE A 38 13.27 5.57 -3.62
CA ILE A 38 13.06 4.12 -3.40
C ILE A 38 11.90 3.88 -2.43
N ALA A 39 11.87 4.60 -1.30
CA ALA A 39 10.81 4.44 -0.31
C ALA A 39 9.43 4.74 -0.91
N ILE A 40 9.31 5.84 -1.66
CA ILE A 40 8.09 6.23 -2.39
C ILE A 40 7.68 5.14 -3.39
N GLY A 41 8.61 4.66 -4.22
CA GLY A 41 8.32 3.61 -5.20
C GLY A 41 7.89 2.28 -4.57
N LYS A 42 8.44 1.94 -3.40
CA LYS A 42 8.04 0.75 -2.64
C LYS A 42 6.59 0.89 -2.14
N ALA A 43 6.24 2.02 -1.55
CA ALA A 43 4.87 2.24 -1.06
C ALA A 43 3.83 2.24 -2.20
N GLU A 44 4.12 2.87 -3.35
CA GLU A 44 3.24 2.82 -4.51
C GLU A 44 3.00 1.39 -5.00
N THR A 45 4.06 0.58 -5.07
CA THR A 45 3.98 -0.81 -5.54
C THR A 45 3.15 -1.65 -4.57
N SER A 46 3.40 -1.53 -3.26
CA SER A 46 2.63 -2.24 -2.24
C SER A 46 1.15 -1.85 -2.25
N MET A 47 0.84 -0.56 -2.44
CA MET A 47 -0.53 -0.06 -2.57
C MET A 47 -1.25 -0.68 -3.79
N LYS A 48 -0.57 -0.77 -4.95
CA LYS A 48 -1.12 -1.43 -6.14
C LYS A 48 -1.49 -2.89 -5.85
N VAL A 49 -0.61 -3.64 -5.21
CA VAL A 49 -0.87 -5.04 -4.83
C VAL A 49 -2.08 -5.13 -3.89
N MET A 50 -2.17 -4.25 -2.90
CA MET A 50 -3.29 -4.24 -1.95
C MET A 50 -4.64 -3.96 -2.63
N LEU A 51 -4.69 -3.05 -3.60
CA LEU A 51 -5.89 -2.78 -4.38
C LEU A 51 -6.36 -4.01 -5.18
N GLU A 52 -5.43 -4.76 -5.77
CA GLU A 52 -5.75 -6.01 -6.47
C GLU A 52 -6.32 -7.08 -5.53
N VAL A 53 -5.72 -7.24 -4.34
CA VAL A 53 -6.23 -8.15 -3.31
C VAL A 53 -7.64 -7.73 -2.87
N ARG A 54 -7.86 -6.44 -2.62
CA ARG A 54 -9.18 -5.89 -2.27
C ARG A 54 -10.21 -6.17 -3.36
N ASN A 55 -9.86 -5.95 -4.63
CA ASN A 55 -10.74 -6.20 -5.77
C ASN A 55 -11.11 -7.68 -5.87
N LYS A 56 -10.14 -8.59 -5.73
CA LYS A 56 -10.40 -10.04 -5.75
C LYS A 56 -11.30 -10.48 -4.59
N ALA A 57 -11.08 -9.96 -3.38
CA ALA A 57 -11.92 -10.26 -2.22
C ALA A 57 -13.38 -9.81 -2.43
N ILE A 58 -13.59 -8.60 -2.97
CA ILE A 58 -14.92 -8.08 -3.32
C ILE A 58 -15.58 -8.96 -4.39
N ASN A 59 -14.85 -9.36 -5.42
CA ASN A 59 -15.38 -10.21 -6.48
C ASN A 59 -15.75 -11.61 -5.97
N ALA A 60 -14.90 -12.22 -5.14
CA ALA A 60 -15.22 -13.50 -4.50
C ALA A 60 -16.49 -13.41 -3.64
N TYR A 61 -16.66 -12.32 -2.88
CA TYR A 61 -17.88 -12.08 -2.11
C TYR A 61 -19.12 -11.95 -3.01
N LYS A 62 -19.02 -11.19 -4.12
CA LYS A 62 -20.11 -11.07 -5.10
C LYS A 62 -20.48 -12.41 -5.74
N GLU A 63 -19.51 -13.27 -6.00
CA GLU A 63 -19.74 -14.59 -6.60
C GLU A 63 -20.49 -15.53 -5.65
N ILE A 64 -20.16 -15.51 -4.36
CA ILE A 64 -20.87 -16.26 -3.31
C ILE A 64 -22.33 -15.82 -3.19
N LEU A 65 -22.60 -14.51 -3.37
CA LEU A 65 -23.97 -14.00 -3.38
C LEU A 65 -24.75 -14.45 -4.62
N ARG A 66 -24.09 -14.55 -5.78
CA ARG A 66 -24.72 -15.02 -7.03
C ARG A 66 -25.09 -16.50 -7.01
N THR A 67 -24.31 -17.34 -6.32
CA THR A 67 -24.52 -18.79 -6.28
C THR A 67 -25.61 -19.22 -5.28
N GLN A 68 -26.04 -18.33 -4.38
CA GLN A 68 -27.13 -18.59 -3.43
C GLN A 68 -28.53 -18.19 -3.94
N ILE A 69 -28.64 -17.70 -5.19
CA ILE A 69 -29.91 -17.37 -5.84
C ILE A 69 -30.33 -18.50 -6.78
#